data_AF-A0A2T4DKU2-F1
#
_entry.id   AF-A0A2T4DKU2-F1
#
_cell.length_a   1.000
_cell.length_b   1.000
_cell.length_c   1.000
_cell.angle_alpha   90.00
_cell.angle_beta   90.00
_cell.angle_gamma   90.00
#
_symmetry.space_group_name_H-M   'P 1'
#
loop_
_entity.id
_entity.type
_entity.pdbx_description
1 polymer ?
#
loop_
_entity_poly.entity_id
_entity_poly.type
_entity_poly.pdbx_seq_one_letter_code
_entity_poly.pdbx_strand_id
1 'polypeptide(L)' 'LSLSRKPQADAADALAIAMCHAHMSQSILRVASGAGKVRSGRVRQQ' A
#
# COMPACT_ATOMS: atom_id res chain seq x y z
N LEU A 1 -7.03 -13.68 32.62
CA LEU A 1 -6.75 -12.65 31.58
C LEU A 1 -7.33 -13.15 30.24
N SER A 2 -8.63 -12.95 30.03
CA SER A 2 -9.32 -13.29 28.78
C SER A 2 -9.06 -12.20 27.74
N LEU A 3 -7.87 -12.24 27.13
CA LEU A 3 -7.65 -11.50 25.90
C LEU A 3 -8.44 -12.23 24.82
N SER A 4 -9.70 -11.84 24.68
CA SER A 4 -10.56 -12.23 23.56
C SER A 4 -9.73 -12.01 22.30
N ARG A 5 -9.28 -13.12 21.70
CA ARG A 5 -8.37 -13.10 20.56
C ARG A 5 -9.08 -12.28 19.49
N LYS A 6 -8.51 -11.13 19.10
CA LYS A 6 -9.09 -10.28 18.06
C LYS A 6 -9.51 -11.19 16.90
N PRO A 7 -10.78 -11.15 16.46
CA PRO A 7 -11.28 -12.09 15.49
C PRO A 7 -10.36 -12.04 14.27
N GLN A 8 -10.02 -13.21 13.71
CA GLN A 8 -9.09 -13.30 12.58
C GLN A 8 -9.54 -12.44 11.39
N ALA A 9 -10.86 -12.19 11.26
CA ALA A 9 -11.44 -11.24 10.32
C ALA A 9 -10.94 -9.79 10.53
N ASP A 10 -11.00 -9.26 11.75
CA ASP A 10 -10.52 -7.89 12.08
C ASP A 10 -9.01 -7.73 11.87
N ALA A 11 -8.24 -8.78 12.18
CA ALA A 11 -6.80 -8.81 11.92
C ALA A 11 -6.48 -8.84 10.42
N ALA A 12 -7.26 -9.58 9.63
CA ALA A 12 -7.11 -9.64 8.17
C ALA A 12 -7.48 -8.31 7.51
N ASP A 13 -8.56 -7.66 7.97
CA ASP A 13 -8.99 -6.35 7.48
C ASP A 13 -7.94 -5.27 7.79
N ALA A 14 -7.41 -5.25 9.01
CA ALA A 14 -6.34 -4.32 9.39
C ALA A 14 -5.07 -4.52 8.55
N LEU A 15 -4.73 -5.76 8.24
CA LEU A 15 -3.60 -6.09 7.35
C LEU A 15 -3.87 -5.64 5.91
N ALA A 16 -5.07 -5.89 5.37
CA ALA A 16 -5.45 -5.43 4.02
C ALA A 16 -5.39 -3.90 3.91
N ILE A 17 -5.85 -3.19 4.93
CA ILE A 17 -5.78 -1.72 5.01
C ILE A 17 -4.31 -1.25 5.06
N ALA A 18 -3.47 -1.89 5.88
CA ALA A 18 -2.06 -1.56 6.00
C ALA A 18 -1.30 -1.81 4.68
N MET A 19 -1.56 -2.94 4.03
CA MET A 19 -0.99 -3.26 2.71
C MET A 19 -1.44 -2.27 1.64
N CYS A 20 -2.72 -1.90 1.63
CA CYS A 20 -3.25 -0.91 0.69
C CYS A 20 -2.61 0.47 0.92
N HIS A 21 -2.43 0.89 2.17
CA HIS A 21 -1.72 2.13 2.52
C HIS A 21 -0.26 2.09 2.09
N ALA A 22 0.46 1.00 2.40
CA ALA A 22 1.86 0.85 2.01
C ALA A 22 2.02 0.85 0.47
N HIS A 23 1.13 0.17 -0.25
CA HIS A 23 1.13 0.12 -1.71
C HIS A 23 0.84 1.49 -2.34
N MET A 24 -0.11 2.23 -1.76
CA MET A 24 -0.42 3.60 -2.18
C MET A 24 0.76 4.52 -1.91
N SER A 25 1.34 4.51 -0.71
CA SER A 25 2.51 5.31 -0.34
C SER A 25 3.70 5.05 -1.25
N GLN A 26 3.98 3.79 -1.60
CA GLN A 26 5.03 3.43 -2.55
C GLN A 26 4.72 3.91 -3.97
N SER A 27 3.46 3.85 -4.41
CA SER A 27 3.05 4.34 -5.73
C SER A 27 3.18 5.87 -5.82
N ILE A 28 2.81 6.58 -4.75
CA ILE A 28 2.96 8.03 -4.63
C ILE A 28 4.44 8.41 -4.63
N LEU A 29 5.29 7.70 -3.86
CA LEU A 29 6.71 8.00 -3.77
C LEU A 29 7.43 7.86 -5.12
N ARG A 30 7.09 6.80 -5.89
CA ARG A 30 7.64 6.58 -7.24
C ARG A 30 7.27 7.69 -8.23
N VAL A 31 6.10 8.30 -8.06
CA VAL A 31 5.69 9.46 -8.86
C VAL A 31 6.34 10.74 -8.34
N ALA A 32 6.46 10.89 -7.02
CA ALA A 32 6.99 12.07 -6.35
C ALA A 32 8.51 12.24 -6.50
N SER A 33 9.26 11.15 -6.61
CA SER A 33 10.71 11.19 -6.81
C SER A 33 11.14 11.61 -8.22
N GLY A 34 10.19 11.89 -9.13
CA GLY A 34 10.49 12.25 -10.52
C GLY A 34 11.18 11.13 -11.30
N ALA A 35 11.26 9.92 -10.73
CA ALA A 35 11.83 8.70 -11.31
C ALA A 35 10.90 8.15 -12.41
N GLY A 36 10.62 8.99 -13.41
CA GLY A 36 9.83 8.71 -14.58
C GLY A 36 8.33 8.40 -14.40
N LYS A 37 7.60 8.54 -15.50
CA LYS A 37 6.15 8.70 -15.57
C LYS A 37 5.41 7.54 -16.23
N VAL A 38 4.61 6.75 -15.52
CA VAL A 38 3.91 5.57 -16.08
C VAL A 38 2.86 5.96 -17.16
N ARG A 39 2.92 5.43 -18.40
CA ARG A 39 1.96 5.64 -19.51
C ARG A 39 1.70 4.33 -20.28
N SER A 40 0.45 3.91 -20.42
CA SER A 40 0.06 2.53 -20.85
C SER A 40 0.73 1.44 -20.00
N GLY A 41 0.98 1.71 -18.71
CA GLY A 41 1.84 0.87 -17.88
C GLY A 41 3.35 1.17 -17.97
N ARG A 42 3.80 2.30 -18.55
CA ARG A 42 5.25 2.55 -18.81
C ARG A 42 5.83 3.86 -18.27
N VAL A 43 6.72 3.77 -17.28
CA VAL A 43 7.46 4.89 -16.65
C VAL A 43 8.32 5.62 -17.69
N ARG A 44 8.12 6.93 -17.90
CA ARG A 44 8.86 7.81 -18.81
C ARG A 44 9.72 8.78 -18.01
N GLN A 45 11.01 8.48 -17.96
CA GLN A 45 12.02 9.34 -17.34
C GLN A 45 12.17 10.60 -18.19
N GLN A 46 12.24 11.75 -17.52
CA GLN A 46 12.64 13.01 -18.10
C GLN A 46 14.09 13.24 -17.70
#